data_AF-A0A523USH6-F1
#
_entry.id   AF-A0A523USH6-F1
#
_cell.length_a   1.000
_cell.length_b   1.000
_cell.length_c   1.000
_cell.angle_alpha   90.00
_cell.angle_beta   90.00
_cell.angle_gamma   90.00
#
_symmetry.space_group_name_H-M   'P 1'
#
loop_
_entity.id
_entity.type
_entity.pdbx_description
1 polymer ?
#
loop_
_entity_poly.entity_id
_entity_poly.type
_entity_poly.pdbx_seq_one_letter_code
_entity_poly.pdbx_strand_id
1 'polypeptide(L)'
;MMNAKARALIDLERKEYHKALMETKRGIQRIDEFFKNRGQSESSEKSEEIANLRELSEEIRRKKPLTELDKLKLELEEAVRREDFETAAKLRDVIKGLEGRKL
;
A
#
# COMPACT_ATOMS: atom_id res chain seq x y z
N MET A 1 15.51 -13.80 -3.99
CA MET A 1 15.65 -12.74 -2.97
C MET A 1 16.83 -11.85 -3.39
N MET A 2 16.81 -10.54 -3.11
CA MET A 2 17.43 -9.37 -3.80
C MET A 2 16.62 -8.67 -4.92
N ASN A 3 15.81 -9.40 -5.70
CA ASN A 3 15.14 -8.77 -6.85
C ASN A 3 13.94 -7.87 -6.49
N ALA A 4 13.22 -8.13 -5.39
CA ALA A 4 12.00 -7.38 -5.08
C ALA A 4 12.29 -5.91 -4.70
N LYS A 5 13.29 -5.69 -3.84
CA LYS A 5 13.75 -4.34 -3.45
C LYS A 5 14.29 -3.58 -4.66
N ALA A 6 15.18 -4.20 -5.44
CA ALA A 6 15.76 -3.59 -6.63
C ALA A 6 14.69 -3.20 -7.67
N ARG A 7 13.72 -4.09 -7.95
CA ARG A 7 12.61 -3.81 -8.87
C ARG A 7 11.72 -2.69 -8.36
N ALA A 8 11.38 -2.70 -7.07
CA ALA A 8 10.59 -1.65 -6.46
C ALA A 8 11.27 -0.28 -6.52
N LEU A 9 12.60 -0.21 -6.34
CA LEU A 9 13.37 1.01 -6.49
C LEU A 9 13.40 1.51 -7.94
N ILE A 10 13.61 0.62 -8.92
CA ILE A 10 13.57 0.96 -10.35
C ILE A 10 12.17 1.50 -10.74
N ASP A 11 11.11 0.84 -10.28
CA ASP A 11 9.74 1.29 -10.55
C ASP A 11 9.45 2.63 -9.86
N LEU A 12 9.98 2.85 -8.66
CA LEU A 12 9.87 4.13 -7.94
C LEU A 12 10.58 5.27 -8.69
N GLU A 13 11.80 5.04 -9.19
CA GLU A 13 12.51 6.02 -10.05
C GLU A 13 11.70 6.38 -11.30
N ARG A 14 11.01 5.40 -11.87
CA ARG A 14 10.11 5.57 -13.02
C ARG A 14 8.76 6.18 -12.65
N LYS A 15 8.52 6.52 -11.38
CA LYS A 15 7.23 7.01 -10.84
C LYS A 15 6.07 6.01 -11.04
N GLU A 16 6.39 4.74 -11.22
CA GLU A 16 5.43 3.63 -11.35
C GLU A 16 5.05 3.12 -9.96
N TYR A 17 4.51 4.01 -9.10
CA TYR A 17 4.28 3.73 -7.68
C TYR A 17 3.46 2.47 -7.41
N HIS A 18 2.45 2.19 -8.26
CA HIS A 18 1.64 0.99 -8.10
C HIS A 18 2.44 -0.30 -8.34
N LYS A 19 3.31 -0.32 -9.37
CA LYS A 19 4.17 -1.47 -9.65
C LYS A 19 5.21 -1.64 -8.54
N ALA A 20 5.81 -0.54 -8.08
CA ALA A 20 6.74 -0.56 -6.97
C ALA A 20 6.13 -1.17 -5.69
N LEU A 21 4.90 -0.78 -5.34
CA LEU A 21 4.16 -1.37 -4.20
C LEU A 21 3.79 -2.84 -4.41
N MET A 22 3.54 -3.24 -5.65
CA MET A 22 3.23 -4.63 -5.97
C MET A 22 4.47 -5.51 -5.80
N GLU A 23 5.64 -5.04 -6.24
CA GLU A 23 6.90 -5.76 -6.09
C GLU A 23 7.32 -5.91 -4.61
N THR A 24 7.12 -4.89 -3.77
CA THR A 24 7.36 -5.03 -2.32
C THR A 24 6.40 -6.03 -1.68
N LYS A 25 5.09 -5.97 -2.00
CA LYS A 25 4.10 -6.93 -1.49
C LYS A 25 4.41 -8.37 -1.91
N ARG A 26 4.75 -8.59 -3.18
CA ARG A 26 5.16 -9.91 -3.70
C ARG A 26 6.43 -10.42 -3.02
N GLY A 27 7.39 -9.54 -2.75
CA GLY A 27 8.59 -9.87 -1.99
C GLY A 27 8.25 -10.38 -0.59
N ILE A 28 7.42 -9.63 0.14
CA ILE A 28 6.98 -10.01 1.50
C ILE A 28 6.24 -11.35 1.48
N GLN A 29 5.30 -11.57 0.56
CA GLN A 29 4.54 -12.82 0.47
C GLN A 29 5.45 -14.03 0.23
N ARG A 30 6.44 -13.92 -0.67
CA ARG A 30 7.38 -15.02 -0.94
C ARG A 30 8.27 -15.34 0.26
N ILE A 31 8.72 -14.32 1.00
CA ILE A 31 9.52 -14.52 2.20
C ILE A 31 8.65 -15.19 3.27
N ASP A 32 7.41 -14.73 3.43
CA ASP A 32 6.47 -15.31 4.38
C ASP A 32 6.14 -16.78 4.08
N GLU A 33 5.86 -17.09 2.82
CA GLU A 33 5.67 -18.48 2.34
C GLU A 33 6.92 -19.34 2.56
N PHE A 34 8.12 -18.80 2.33
CA PHE A 34 9.37 -19.52 2.57
C PHE A 34 9.54 -19.96 4.03
N PHE A 35 9.23 -19.08 4.98
CA PHE A 35 9.29 -19.40 6.41
C PHE A 35 8.15 -20.32 6.86
N LYS A 36 6.93 -20.10 6.36
CA LYS A 36 5.77 -20.96 6.62
C LYS A 36 6.01 -22.40 6.17
N ASN A 37 6.56 -22.60 4.98
CA ASN A 37 6.87 -23.92 4.44
C ASN A 37 7.91 -24.69 5.27
N ARG A 38 8.67 -24.00 6.12
CA ARG A 38 9.66 -24.60 7.04
C ARG A 38 9.15 -24.75 8.47
N GLY A 39 7.87 -24.42 8.73
CA GLY A 39 7.30 -24.41 10.08
C GLY A 39 7.84 -23.28 10.96
N GLN A 40 8.47 -22.25 10.38
CA GLN A 40 9.14 -21.16 11.09
C GLN A 40 8.40 -19.83 10.93
N SER A 41 7.07 -19.85 11.01
CA SER A 41 6.23 -18.66 10.81
C SER A 41 6.61 -17.49 11.73
N GLU A 42 7.00 -17.75 12.98
CA GLU A 42 7.46 -16.70 13.92
C GLU A 42 8.78 -16.03 13.50
N SER A 43 9.61 -16.73 12.70
CA SER A 43 10.84 -16.17 12.15
C SER A 43 10.59 -15.29 10.92
N SER A 44 9.43 -15.47 10.25
CA SER A 44 8.98 -14.59 9.17
C SER A 44 8.78 -13.16 9.67
N GLU A 45 8.05 -12.99 10.78
CA GLU A 45 7.74 -11.66 11.32
C GLU A 45 8.97 -10.89 11.79
N LYS A 46 10.03 -11.61 12.20
CA LYS A 46 11.30 -11.03 12.63
C LYS A 46 12.31 -10.86 11.49
N SER A 47 11.93 -11.18 10.25
CA SER A 47 12.82 -11.06 9.10
C SER A 47 13.14 -9.61 8.80
N GLU A 48 14.43 -9.27 8.86
CA GLU A 48 14.96 -7.96 8.50
C GLU A 48 14.61 -7.58 7.05
N GLU A 49 14.52 -8.57 6.14
CA GLU A 49 14.15 -8.32 4.74
C GLU A 49 12.66 -7.94 4.60
N ILE A 50 11.77 -8.53 5.41
CA ILE A 50 10.36 -8.10 5.46
C ILE A 50 10.25 -6.69 6.05
N ALA A 51 10.99 -6.39 7.12
CA ALA A 51 11.01 -5.05 7.71
C ALA A 51 11.46 -4.00 6.68
N ASN A 52 12.57 -4.26 5.99
CA ASN A 52 13.08 -3.41 4.91
C ASN A 52 12.07 -3.20 3.77
N LEU A 53 11.36 -4.24 3.34
CA LEU A 53 10.35 -4.12 2.28
C LEU A 53 9.11 -3.35 2.73
N ARG A 54 8.72 -3.47 4.01
CA ARG A 54 7.64 -2.67 4.60
C ARG A 54 8.02 -1.20 4.66
N GLU A 55 9.21 -0.89 5.13
CA GLU A 55 9.73 0.49 5.17
C GLU A 55 9.76 1.11 3.78
N LEU A 56 10.30 0.40 2.78
CA LEU A 56 10.30 0.86 1.39
C LEU A 56 8.88 1.06 0.86
N SER A 57 7.93 0.19 1.21
CA SER A 57 6.53 0.34 0.79
C SER A 57 5.89 1.62 1.36
N GLU A 58 6.22 1.97 2.61
CA GLU A 58 5.76 3.22 3.23
C GLU A 58 6.40 4.45 2.59
N GLU A 59 7.69 4.39 2.25
CA GLU A 59 8.36 5.46 1.51
C GLU A 59 7.71 5.68 0.13
N ILE A 60 7.43 4.59 -0.61
CA ILE A 60 6.73 4.66 -1.90
C ILE A 60 5.34 5.28 -1.74
N ARG A 61 4.60 4.92 -0.67
CA ARG A 61 3.28 5.52 -0.38
C ARG A 61 3.38 7.01 -0.11
N ARG A 62 4.39 7.46 0.65
CA ARG A 62 4.64 8.88 0.91
C ARG A 62 5.02 9.66 -0.35
N LYS A 63 5.77 9.03 -1.25
CA LYS A 63 6.20 9.64 -2.53
C LYS A 63 5.13 9.58 -3.61
N LYS A 64 4.13 8.71 -3.50
CA LYS A 64 3.04 8.57 -4.47
C LYS A 64 2.18 9.84 -4.44
N PRO A 65 2.00 10.54 -5.57
CA PRO A 65 1.03 11.63 -5.66
C PRO A 65 -0.35 11.12 -5.27
N LEU A 66 -1.02 11.83 -4.37
CA LEU A 66 -2.40 11.50 -4.00
C LEU A 66 -3.26 11.53 -5.25
N THR A 67 -3.85 10.38 -5.60
CA THR A 67 -4.86 10.33 -6.64
C THR A 67 -6.11 11.05 -6.15
N GLU A 68 -7.00 11.48 -7.05
CA GLU A 68 -8.27 12.11 -6.65
C GLU A 68 -9.05 11.23 -5.67
N LEU A 69 -9.00 9.91 -5.83
CA LEU A 69 -9.58 8.96 -4.87
C LEU A 69 -8.90 9.00 -3.50
N ASP A 70 -7.57 9.10 -3.46
CA ASP A 70 -6.82 9.19 -2.21
C ASP A 70 -7.11 10.51 -1.47
N LYS A 71 -7.28 11.62 -2.20
CA LYS A 71 -7.69 12.91 -1.64
C LYS A 71 -9.08 12.85 -1.04
N LEU A 72 -10.05 12.30 -1.77
CA LEU A 72 -11.43 12.14 -1.29
C LEU A 72 -11.50 11.26 -0.03
N LYS A 73 -10.64 10.22 0.07
CA LYS A 73 -10.55 9.38 1.27
C LYS A 73 -9.99 10.16 2.47
N LEU A 74 -8.99 11.01 2.26
CA LEU A 74 -8.46 11.91 3.30
C LEU A 74 -9.52 12.92 3.76
N GLU A 75 -10.24 13.54 2.83
CA GLU A 75 -11.35 14.46 3.14
C GLU A 75 -12.48 13.74 3.90
N LEU A 76 -12.78 12.48 3.55
CA LEU A 76 -13.77 11.67 4.25
C LEU A 76 -13.35 11.45 5.71
N GLU A 77 -12.10 11.07 5.95
CA GLU A 77 -11.59 10.91 7.31
C GLU A 77 -11.63 12.23 8.09
N GLU A 78 -11.32 13.35 7.45
CA GLU A 78 -11.44 14.67 8.09
C GLU A 78 -12.88 15.03 8.44
N ALA A 79 -13.84 14.79 7.54
CA ALA A 79 -15.26 15.03 7.78
C ALA A 79 -15.76 14.18 8.97
N VAL A 80 -15.36 12.90 9.03
CA VAL A 80 -15.67 12.02 10.16
C VAL A 80 -15.04 12.54 11.46
N ARG A 81 -13.76 12.96 11.44
CA ARG A 81 -13.09 13.54 12.62
C ARG A 81 -13.75 14.83 13.12
N ARG A 82 -14.37 15.59 12.22
CA ARG A 82 -15.11 16.82 12.55
C ARG A 82 -16.58 16.58 12.86
N GLU A 83 -17.02 15.31 12.90
CA GLU A 83 -18.42 14.92 13.06
C GLU A 83 -19.37 15.50 12.00
N ASP A 84 -18.83 15.90 10.85
CA ASP A 84 -19.58 16.32 9.68
C ASP A 84 -20.04 15.09 8.89
N PHE A 85 -21.04 14.41 9.44
CA PHE A 85 -21.55 13.17 8.87
C PHE A 85 -22.27 13.37 7.54
N GLU A 86 -22.78 14.58 7.25
CA GLU A 86 -23.39 14.90 5.95
C GLU A 86 -22.33 14.93 4.85
N THR A 87 -21.23 15.63 5.09
CA THR A 87 -20.10 15.66 4.15
C THR A 87 -19.44 14.28 4.03
N ALA A 88 -19.29 13.55 5.13
CA ALA A 88 -18.79 12.18 5.10
C ALA A 88 -19.67 11.24 4.25
N ALA A 89 -20.99 11.34 4.36
CA ALA A 89 -21.90 10.54 3.54
C ALA A 89 -21.74 10.85 2.04
N LYS A 90 -21.68 12.13 1.67
CA LYS A 90 -21.47 12.56 0.27
C LYS A 90 -20.13 12.06 -0.28
N LEU A 91 -19.05 12.22 0.48
CA LEU A 91 -17.71 11.76 0.09
C LEU A 91 -17.67 10.24 -0.08
N ARG A 92 -18.32 9.47 0.80
CA ARG A 92 -18.45 8.02 0.67
C ARG A 92 -19.14 7.62 -0.64
N ASP A 93 -20.21 8.32 -1.02
CA ASP A 93 -20.96 8.01 -2.24
C ASP A 93 -20.15 8.34 -3.51
N VAL A 94 -19.40 9.46 -3.50
CA VAL A 94 -18.47 9.81 -4.59
C VAL A 94 -17.34 8.79 -4.72
N ILE A 95 -16.72 8.39 -3.60
CA ILE A 95 -15.68 7.35 -3.57
C ILE A 95 -16.23 6.05 -4.15
N LYS A 96 -17.42 5.63 -3.73
CA LYS A 96 -18.07 4.41 -4.22
C LYS A 96 -18.35 4.47 -5.72
N GLY A 97 -18.77 5.63 -6.23
CA GLY A 97 -18.95 5.86 -7.67
C GLY A 97 -17.65 5.77 -8.48
N LEU A 98 -16.54 6.27 -7.92
CA LEU A 98 -15.22 6.19 -8.56
C LEU A 98 -14.62 4.77 -8.52
N GLU A 99 -14.80 4.03 -7.41
CA GLU A 99 -14.34 2.65 -7.28
C GLU A 99 -15.17 1.68 -8.13
N GLY A 100 -16.49 1.89 -8.23
CA GLY A 100 -17.38 1.07 -9.06
C GLY A 100 -17.17 1.21 -10.57
N ARG A 101 -16.52 2.30 -11.02
CA ARG A 101 -16.21 2.55 -12.44
C ARG A 101 -14.93 1.87 -12.92
N LYS A 102 -14.17 1.23 -12.03
CA LYS A 102 -12.90 0.54 -12.32
C LYS A 102 -13.06 -0.95 -12.66
N LEU A 103 -14.28 -1.44 -12.79
CA LEU A 103 -14.63 -2.78 -13.30
C LEU A 103 -15.05 -2.68 -14.76
#